data_AF-X1BSD1-F1
#
_entry.id   AF-X1BSD1-F1
#
_cell.length_a   1.000
_cell.length_b   1.000
_cell.length_c   1.000
_cell.angle_alpha   90.00
_cell.angle_beta   90.00
_cell.angle_gamma   90.00
#
_symmetry.space_group_name_H-M   'P 1'
#
loop_
_entity.id
_entity.type
_entity.pdbx_description
1 polymer ?
#
loop_
_entity_poly.entity_id
_entity_poly.type
_entity_poly.pdbx_seq_one_letter_code
_entity_poly.pdbx_strand_id
1 'polypeptide(L)'
;MVGLFLAFQLDRWYESQRTKSDQQAHLEALTEDFTENETRLILAISEGKQEMEAAITIRAEIRKDSPDLSVAELNQLISQTSLLPAFNAVDLAYRNLISGGTLSDWASPDLKMELAEFYAAHEITKLIQNTQELQYVTIWQPYA
;
A
#
# COMPACT_ATOMS: atom_id res chain seq x y z
N MET A 1 -3.82 -39.75 39.77
CA MET A 1 -3.73 -38.29 39.55
C MET A 1 -2.54 -37.84 38.69
N VAL A 2 -1.49 -38.66 38.49
CA VAL A 2 -0.34 -38.29 37.63
C VAL A 2 -0.67 -38.33 36.13
N GLY A 3 -1.48 -39.30 35.67
CA GLY A 3 -1.86 -39.41 34.25
C GLY A 3 -2.74 -38.27 33.73
N LEU A 4 -3.59 -37.68 34.58
CA LEU A 4 -4.42 -36.54 34.20
C LEU A 4 -3.57 -35.28 33.99
N PHE A 5 -2.58 -35.05 34.86
CA PHE A 5 -1.70 -33.89 34.82
C PHE A 5 -0.76 -33.91 33.60
N LEU A 6 -0.25 -35.10 33.22
CA LEU A 6 0.56 -35.27 32.01
C LEU A 6 -0.26 -35.06 30.73
N ALA A 7 -1.52 -35.50 30.70
CA ALA A 7 -2.41 -35.24 29.57
C ALA A 7 -2.66 -33.74 29.36
N PHE A 8 -2.91 -32.99 30.45
CA PHE A 8 -3.06 -31.53 30.37
C PHE A 8 -1.78 -30.80 29.94
N GLN A 9 -0.59 -31.30 30.31
CA GLN A 9 0.67 -30.70 29.87
C GLN A 9 0.95 -30.95 28.38
N LEU A 10 0.65 -32.15 27.89
CA LEU A 10 0.76 -32.48 26.47
C LEU A 10 -0.23 -31.67 25.63
N ASP A 11 -1.46 -31.55 26.09
CA ASP A 11 -2.52 -30.76 25.44
C ASP A 11 -2.11 -29.29 25.34
N ARG A 12 -1.60 -28.70 26.45
CA ARG A 12 -1.05 -27.33 26.44
C ARG A 12 0.16 -27.15 25.54
N TRP A 13 1.03 -28.17 25.44
CA TRP A 13 2.19 -28.12 24.56
C TRP A 13 1.77 -28.18 23.09
N TYR A 14 0.84 -29.08 22.72
CA TYR A 14 0.29 -29.17 21.38
C TYR A 14 -0.43 -27.87 20.98
N GLU A 15 -1.26 -27.33 21.88
CA GLU A 15 -1.94 -26.06 21.65
C GLU A 15 -0.92 -24.93 21.44
N SER A 16 0.15 -24.89 22.26
CA SER A 16 1.23 -23.91 22.09
C SER A 16 1.99 -24.05 20.76
N GLN A 17 2.24 -25.28 20.29
CA GLN A 17 2.88 -25.50 18.99
C GLN A 17 1.95 -25.08 17.85
N ARG A 18 0.66 -25.39 17.97
CA ARG A 18 -0.35 -24.99 16.98
C ARG A 18 -0.48 -23.48 16.89
N THR A 19 -0.60 -22.78 18.02
CA THR A 19 -0.64 -21.31 18.03
C THR A 19 0.59 -20.70 17.38
N LYS A 20 1.79 -21.27 17.62
CA LYS A 20 3.02 -20.81 16.96
C LYS A 20 2.99 -21.04 15.45
N SER A 21 2.52 -22.20 15.01
CA SER A 21 2.37 -22.51 13.59
C SER A 21 1.39 -21.57 12.91
N ASP A 22 0.25 -21.28 13.55
CA ASP A 22 -0.76 -20.37 13.02
C ASP A 22 -0.22 -18.93 12.96
N GLN A 23 0.48 -18.47 14.01
CA GLN A 23 1.16 -17.17 14.00
C GLN A 23 2.21 -17.07 12.89
N GLN A 24 3.00 -18.13 12.67
CA GLN A 24 3.97 -18.17 11.59
C GLN A 24 3.30 -18.00 10.23
N ALA A 25 2.23 -18.76 9.95
CA ALA A 25 1.50 -18.66 8.68
C ALA A 25 0.96 -17.25 8.44
N HIS A 26 0.46 -16.59 9.49
CA HIS A 26 0.02 -15.20 9.38
C HIS A 26 1.16 -14.21 9.13
N LEU A 27 2.33 -14.41 9.75
CA LEU A 27 3.51 -13.56 9.49
C LEU A 27 4.04 -13.76 8.06
N GLU A 28 4.01 -14.98 7.56
CA GLU A 28 4.35 -15.30 6.16
C GLU A 28 3.40 -14.57 5.20
N ALA A 29 2.09 -14.65 5.43
CA ALA A 29 1.09 -13.95 4.61
C ALA A 29 1.25 -12.41 4.67
N LEU A 30 1.52 -11.83 5.85
CA LEU A 30 1.83 -10.39 5.96
C LEU A 30 3.11 -10.04 5.18
N THR A 31 4.13 -10.89 5.22
CA THR A 31 5.38 -10.67 4.49
C THR A 31 5.16 -10.64 2.98
N GLU A 32 4.29 -11.52 2.47
CA GLU A 32 3.86 -11.52 1.08
C GLU A 32 3.16 -10.20 0.72
N ASP A 33 2.16 -9.79 1.50
CA ASP A 33 1.46 -8.51 1.32
C ASP A 33 2.45 -7.32 1.31
N PHE A 34 3.41 -7.28 2.25
CA PHE A 34 4.41 -6.21 2.30
C PHE A 34 5.39 -6.20 1.13
N THR A 35 5.81 -7.38 0.66
CA THR A 35 6.72 -7.49 -0.50
C THR A 35 6.03 -6.99 -1.77
N GLU A 36 4.75 -7.31 -1.93
CA GLU A 36 3.96 -6.77 -3.03
C GLU A 36 3.74 -5.26 -2.88
N ASN A 37 3.43 -4.79 -1.67
CA ASN A 37 3.26 -3.37 -1.39
C ASN A 37 4.53 -2.55 -1.66
N GLU A 38 5.71 -3.07 -1.32
CA GLU A 38 6.98 -2.43 -1.65
C GLU A 38 7.13 -2.27 -3.16
N THR A 39 6.86 -3.33 -3.92
CA THR A 39 6.92 -3.30 -5.38
C THR A 39 5.97 -2.26 -5.98
N ARG A 40 4.71 -2.24 -5.49
CA ARG A 40 3.69 -1.28 -5.93
C ARG A 40 4.04 0.16 -5.56
N LEU A 41 4.62 0.37 -4.37
CA LEU A 41 5.03 1.70 -3.92
C LEU A 41 6.21 2.22 -4.77
N ILE A 42 7.19 1.38 -5.06
CA ILE A 42 8.32 1.74 -5.94
C ILE A 42 7.81 2.14 -7.32
N LEU A 43 6.85 1.40 -7.89
CA LEU A 43 6.23 1.73 -9.16
C LEU A 43 5.52 3.09 -9.12
N ALA A 44 4.65 3.30 -8.12
CA ALA A 44 3.92 4.57 -7.97
C ALA A 44 4.87 5.77 -7.79
N ILE A 45 5.96 5.61 -7.04
CA ILE A 45 7.00 6.65 -6.91
C ILE A 45 7.68 6.91 -8.25
N SER A 46 7.99 5.88 -9.02
CA SER A 46 8.62 6.02 -10.34
C SER A 46 7.71 6.76 -11.31
N GLU A 47 6.43 6.41 -11.34
CA GLU A 47 5.42 7.08 -12.17
C GLU A 47 5.25 8.55 -11.79
N GLY A 48 5.16 8.85 -10.48
CA GLY A 48 5.08 10.24 -10.00
C GLY A 48 6.33 11.07 -10.29
N LYS A 49 7.51 10.46 -10.32
CA LYS A 49 8.73 11.15 -10.80
C LYS A 49 8.63 11.51 -12.27
N GLN A 50 8.17 10.59 -13.11
CA GLN A 50 8.00 10.84 -14.55
C GLN A 50 6.97 11.95 -14.82
N GLU A 51 5.84 11.92 -14.10
CA GLU A 51 4.81 12.97 -14.17
C GLU A 51 5.40 14.34 -13.80
N MET A 52 6.12 14.42 -12.68
CA MET A 52 6.74 15.66 -12.21
C MET A 52 7.81 16.19 -13.17
N GLU A 53 8.66 15.32 -13.71
CA GLU A 53 9.67 15.68 -14.71
C GLU A 53 9.03 16.19 -16.01
N ALA A 54 7.93 15.57 -16.45
CA ALA A 54 7.18 16.03 -17.61
C ALA A 54 6.57 17.42 -17.35
N ALA A 55 5.96 17.64 -16.18
CA ALA A 55 5.38 18.93 -15.80
C ALA A 55 6.44 20.05 -15.71
N ILE A 56 7.62 19.74 -15.17
CA ILE A 56 8.75 20.68 -15.12
C ILE A 56 9.21 21.05 -16.53
N THR A 57 9.33 20.06 -17.41
CA THR A 57 9.73 20.27 -18.82
C THR A 57 8.71 21.12 -19.57
N ILE A 58 7.42 20.81 -19.47
CA ILE A 58 6.35 21.62 -20.08
C ILE A 58 6.40 23.06 -19.58
N ARG A 59 6.53 23.27 -18.27
CA ARG A 59 6.64 24.60 -17.67
C ARG A 59 7.85 25.38 -18.19
N ALA A 60 8.96 24.70 -18.48
CA ALA A 60 10.14 25.32 -19.07
C ALA A 60 9.89 25.74 -20.53
N GLU A 61 9.26 24.88 -21.34
CA GLU A 61 8.92 25.19 -22.74
C GLU A 61 7.93 26.36 -22.86
N ILE A 62 6.91 26.42 -22.00
CA ILE A 62 5.89 27.50 -22.01
C ILE A 62 6.51 28.89 -21.79
N ARG A 63 7.67 28.97 -21.15
CA ARG A 63 8.35 30.24 -20.85
C ARG A 63 9.21 30.77 -21.99
N LYS A 64 9.37 30.01 -23.07
CA LYS A 64 10.18 30.39 -24.23
C LYS A 64 9.30 31.13 -25.25
N ASP A 65 9.88 32.09 -25.96
CA ASP A 65 9.20 32.79 -27.06
C ASP A 65 8.90 31.84 -28.24
N SER A 66 9.73 30.82 -28.42
CA SER A 66 9.52 29.68 -29.32
C SER A 66 9.92 28.40 -28.58
N PRO A 67 9.03 27.39 -28.48
CA PRO A 67 9.40 26.08 -27.93
C PRO A 67 10.51 25.42 -28.74
N ASP A 68 11.37 24.67 -28.04
CA ASP A 68 12.42 23.84 -28.66
C ASP A 68 11.88 22.45 -29.04
N LEU A 69 10.88 21.97 -28.29
CA LEU A 69 10.25 20.68 -28.51
C LEU A 69 9.20 20.73 -29.62
N SER A 70 9.12 19.65 -30.39
CA SER A 70 8.08 19.45 -31.39
C SER A 70 6.70 19.28 -30.74
N VAL A 71 5.63 19.49 -31.51
CA VAL A 71 4.25 19.25 -31.07
C VAL A 71 4.05 17.80 -30.60
N ALA A 72 4.71 16.84 -31.24
CA ALA A 72 4.62 15.43 -30.84
C ALA A 72 5.24 15.18 -29.46
N GLU A 73 6.40 15.76 -29.18
CA GLU A 73 7.07 15.65 -27.88
C GLU A 73 6.26 16.36 -26.78
N LEU A 74 5.72 17.55 -27.08
CA LEU A 74 4.84 18.26 -26.14
C LEU A 74 3.58 17.45 -25.82
N ASN A 75 2.95 16.83 -26.81
CA ASN A 75 1.79 15.97 -26.60
C ASN A 75 2.12 14.74 -25.75
N GLN A 76 3.31 14.14 -25.94
CA GLN A 76 3.77 13.04 -25.12
C GLN A 76 3.95 13.48 -23.66
N LEU A 77 4.59 14.63 -23.42
CA LEU A 77 4.76 15.16 -22.06
C LEU A 77 3.39 15.46 -21.41
N ILE A 78 2.45 16.06 -22.15
CA ILE A 78 1.10 16.33 -21.65
C ILE A 78 0.40 15.01 -21.26
N SER A 79 0.52 13.97 -22.09
CA SER A 79 -0.01 12.64 -21.77
C SER A 79 0.61 12.07 -20.48
N GLN A 80 1.90 12.29 -20.24
CA GLN A 80 2.55 11.84 -19.00
C GLN A 80 2.04 12.60 -17.77
N THR A 81 1.73 13.90 -17.90
CA THR A 81 1.10 14.69 -16.82
C THR A 81 -0.38 14.36 -16.59
N SER A 82 -0.98 13.55 -17.46
CA SER A 82 -2.35 13.07 -17.29
C SER A 82 -2.47 11.78 -16.48
N LEU A 83 -1.33 11.17 -16.15
CA LEU A 83 -1.29 10.01 -15.26
C LEU A 83 -1.50 10.48 -13.82
N LEU A 84 -2.31 9.75 -13.07
CA LEU A 84 -2.45 9.90 -11.62
C LEU A 84 -1.84 8.66 -10.97
N PRO A 85 -0.56 8.72 -10.56
CA PRO A 85 0.07 7.62 -9.84
C PRO A 85 -0.69 7.34 -8.55
N ALA A 86 -1.14 6.09 -8.39
CA ALA A 86 -1.86 5.65 -7.20
C ALA A 86 -1.15 4.46 -6.56
N PHE A 87 -1.03 4.53 -5.24
CA PHE A 87 -0.54 3.44 -4.41
C PHE A 87 -1.73 2.68 -3.81
N ASN A 88 -1.98 1.49 -4.34
CA ASN A 88 -3.03 0.59 -3.88
C ASN A 88 -2.41 -0.57 -3.10
N ALA A 89 -2.41 -0.46 -1.77
CA ALA A 89 -1.88 -1.51 -0.92
C ALA A 89 -2.74 -2.78 -0.97
N VAL A 90 -2.10 -3.93 -0.90
CA VAL A 90 -2.68 -5.22 -0.52
C VAL A 90 -2.71 -5.28 1.00
N ASP A 91 -3.86 -5.67 1.54
CA ASP A 91 -4.18 -5.67 2.97
C ASP A 91 -4.90 -6.96 3.40
N LEU A 92 -4.83 -8.02 2.59
CA LEU A 92 -5.63 -9.23 2.78
C LEU A 92 -5.27 -9.93 4.10
N ALA A 93 -3.98 -10.14 4.35
CA ALA A 93 -3.50 -10.81 5.56
C ALA A 93 -3.86 -9.99 6.80
N TYR A 94 -3.72 -8.67 6.74
CA TYR A 94 -4.09 -7.78 7.84
C TYR A 94 -5.60 -7.77 8.13
N ARG A 95 -6.45 -7.69 7.10
CA ARG A 95 -7.90 -7.79 7.26
C ARG A 95 -8.32 -9.14 7.84
N ASN A 96 -7.67 -10.23 7.45
CA ASN A 96 -7.92 -11.55 8.02
C ASN A 96 -7.55 -11.59 9.51
N LEU A 97 -6.44 -10.95 9.91
CA LEU A 97 -6.02 -10.85 11.31
C LEU A 97 -6.97 -10.02 12.17
N ILE A 98 -7.49 -8.91 11.64
CA ILE A 98 -8.48 -8.09 12.36
C ILE A 98 -9.82 -8.82 12.47
N SER A 99 -10.33 -9.32 11.34
CA SER A 99 -11.65 -9.97 11.30
C SER A 99 -11.71 -11.26 12.11
N GLY A 100 -10.60 -12.00 12.16
CA GLY A 100 -10.45 -13.20 12.98
C GLY A 100 -10.18 -12.91 14.46
N GLY A 101 -9.94 -11.66 14.86
CA GLY A 101 -9.54 -11.30 16.22
C GLY A 101 -8.12 -11.74 16.63
N THR A 102 -7.42 -12.47 15.76
CA THR A 102 -6.11 -13.08 16.05
C THR A 102 -5.03 -12.05 16.36
N LEU A 103 -5.16 -10.82 15.85
CA LEU A 103 -4.19 -9.76 16.11
C LEU A 103 -4.10 -9.41 17.60
N SER A 104 -5.19 -9.51 18.38
CA SER A 104 -5.12 -9.23 19.82
C SER A 104 -4.27 -10.23 20.58
N ASP A 105 -4.21 -11.47 20.09
CA ASP A 105 -3.55 -12.60 20.74
C ASP A 105 -2.04 -12.62 20.50
N TRP A 106 -1.54 -11.74 19.62
CA TRP A 106 -0.12 -11.62 19.34
C TRP A 106 0.60 -10.99 20.53
N ALA A 107 1.68 -11.63 20.95
CA ALA A 107 2.45 -11.22 22.12
C ALA A 107 3.20 -9.89 21.91
N SER A 108 3.57 -9.54 20.67
CA SER A 108 4.37 -8.35 20.35
C SER A 108 3.48 -7.09 20.24
N PRO A 109 3.54 -6.15 21.21
CA PRO A 109 2.79 -4.90 21.12
C PRO A 109 3.31 -4.00 20.01
N ASP A 110 4.63 -3.96 19.82
CA ASP A 110 5.30 -3.14 18.82
C ASP A 110 4.82 -3.52 17.41
N LEU A 111 4.80 -4.83 17.09
CA LEU A 111 4.33 -5.29 15.78
C LEU A 111 2.86 -4.92 15.53
N LYS A 112 2.01 -4.99 16.57
CA LYS A 112 0.60 -4.58 16.46
C LYS A 112 0.47 -3.09 16.17
N MET A 113 1.29 -2.28 16.81
CA MET A 113 1.32 -0.82 16.62
C MET A 113 1.79 -0.47 15.20
N GLU A 114 2.92 -1.02 14.75
CA GLU A 114 3.47 -0.78 13.42
C GLU A 114 2.49 -1.16 12.29
N LEU A 115 1.81 -2.31 12.43
CA LEU A 115 0.75 -2.71 11.50
C LEU A 115 -0.41 -1.71 11.50
N ALA A 116 -0.90 -1.32 12.68
CA ALA A 116 -1.98 -0.35 12.79
C ALA A 116 -1.61 1.02 12.18
N GLU A 117 -0.39 1.49 12.43
CA GLU A 117 0.11 2.76 11.87
C GLU A 117 0.23 2.71 10.35
N PHE A 118 0.79 1.63 9.79
CA PHE A 118 0.91 1.45 8.35
C PHE A 118 -0.46 1.50 7.65
N TYR A 119 -1.43 0.72 8.13
CA TYR A 119 -2.75 0.67 7.51
C TYR A 119 -3.58 1.93 7.77
N ALA A 120 -3.40 2.61 8.90
CA ALA A 120 -3.99 3.93 9.12
C ALA A 120 -3.44 4.97 8.13
N ALA A 121 -2.13 4.98 7.89
CA ALA A 121 -1.51 5.84 6.89
C ALA A 121 -2.01 5.50 5.47
N HIS A 122 -2.14 4.21 5.14
CA HIS A 122 -2.68 3.77 3.86
C HIS A 122 -4.11 4.30 3.60
N GLU A 123 -5.01 4.24 4.58
CA GLU A 123 -6.37 4.78 4.43
C GLU A 123 -6.38 6.29 4.19
N ILE A 124 -5.47 7.04 4.83
CA ILE A 124 -5.30 8.48 4.57
C ILE A 124 -4.79 8.70 3.14
N THR A 125 -3.79 7.94 2.70
CA THR A 125 -3.26 8.02 1.32
C THR A 125 -4.36 7.76 0.29
N LYS A 126 -5.18 6.74 0.51
CA LYS A 126 -6.31 6.40 -0.33
C LYS A 126 -7.36 7.51 -0.40
N LEU A 127 -7.67 8.14 0.75
CA LEU A 127 -8.57 9.29 0.79
C LEU A 127 -8.04 10.48 -0.03
N ILE A 128 -6.73 10.76 0.09
CA ILE A 128 -6.06 11.82 -0.68
C ILE A 128 -6.14 11.49 -2.18
N GLN A 129 -5.81 10.27 -2.58
CA GLN A 129 -5.86 9.82 -3.98
C GLN A 129 -7.26 9.94 -4.57
N ASN A 130 -8.28 9.44 -3.88
CA ASN A 130 -9.68 9.58 -4.32
C ASN A 130 -10.08 11.06 -4.48
N THR A 131 -9.60 11.93 -3.60
CA THR A 131 -9.87 13.38 -3.68
C THR A 131 -9.17 14.00 -4.89
N GLN A 132 -7.93 13.61 -5.17
CA GLN A 132 -7.17 14.05 -6.34
C GLN A 132 -7.82 13.57 -7.64
N GLU A 133 -8.27 12.32 -7.70
CA GLU A 133 -9.02 11.77 -8.84
C GLU A 133 -10.28 12.61 -9.13
N LEU A 134 -11.06 12.95 -8.11
CA LEU A 134 -12.25 13.80 -8.27
C LEU A 134 -11.90 15.20 -8.81
N GLN A 135 -10.83 15.81 -8.30
CA GLN A 135 -10.35 17.11 -8.79
C GLN A 135 -9.89 17.00 -10.25
N TYR A 136 -9.18 15.92 -10.58
CA TYR A 136 -8.67 15.67 -11.91
C TYR A 136 -9.79 15.49 -12.92
N VAL A 137 -10.81 14.67 -12.62
CA VAL A 137 -12.02 14.53 -13.45
C VAL A 137 -12.69 15.89 -13.64
N THR A 138 -12.77 16.71 -12.59
CA THR A 138 -13.37 18.05 -12.67
C THR A 138 -12.57 18.99 -13.60
N ILE A 139 -11.24 18.89 -13.61
CA ILE A 139 -10.37 19.75 -14.44
C ILE A 139 -10.35 19.29 -15.91
N TRP A 140 -10.28 17.99 -16.15
CA TRP A 140 -10.05 17.42 -17.49
C TRP A 140 -11.32 16.94 -18.19
N GLN A 141 -12.41 16.68 -17.45
CA GLN A 141 -13.71 16.27 -17.98
C GLN A 141 -14.88 17.02 -17.32
N PRO A 142 -14.91 18.37 -17.34
CA PRO A 142 -15.92 19.16 -16.63
C PRO A 142 -17.37 18.97 -17.12
N TYR A 143 -17.59 18.29 -18.26
CA TYR A 143 -18.90 18.13 -18.90
C TYR A 143 -19.19 16.70 -19.40
N ALA A 144 -18.55 15.68 -18.80
CA ALA A 144 -18.96 14.29 -19.04
C ALA A 144 -20.33 13.98 -18.40
#